data_AF-A0A3N6WKZ9-F1
#
_entry.id   AF-A0A3N6WKZ9-F1
#
_cell.length_a   1.000
_cell.length_b   1.000
_cell.length_c   1.000
_cell.angle_alpha   90.00
_cell.angle_beta   90.00
_cell.angle_gamma   90.00
#
_symmetry.space_group_name_H-M   'P 1'
#
loop_
_entity.id
_entity.type
_entity.pdbx_description
1 polymer ?
#
loop_
_entity_poly.entity_id
_entity_poly.type
_entity_poly.pdbx_seq_one_letter_code
_entity_poly.pdbx_strand_id
1 'polypeptide(L)'
;MDPRTFALAYPRDPVSPRSYGPRIDKLLVDSRSFSHGFGRILHDALTGRPLPQRFQFRTWATRYTSWLNRGMGGLEREFDALLEGLSSSQDFTRLFMELNFHRLNAPVASWWETLLYDGGTASLSGSQVTRARFELSKTALTVVRSRDQLVERDLYFTDDFEEFRGWMIGALTEMDGMVALMELCRRIPGTFVIPAPPQFENMAGPANADLIVVQPRDGWRVRGVQLKASSTHRHVDRYDRDRVTLVDGIVDMYNERAMRRHQRRSDKDVVSWPGLVAAHYLASLAPGRETEEWSKLPDLYSTSSKAQEATHSTVSRNQEVFDTLIERIVADLGPAAVNGEGEGPGIVPTH
;
A
#
# COMPACT_ATOMS: atom_id res chain seq x y z
N MET A 1 5.08 12.31 14.41
CA MET A 1 6.14 11.67 15.23
C MET A 1 7.52 11.90 14.61
N ASP A 2 8.58 11.98 15.43
CA ASP A 2 9.99 12.02 15.00
C ASP A 2 10.38 10.74 14.22
N PRO A 3 11.05 10.85 13.06
CA PRO A 3 11.35 9.72 12.18
C PRO A 3 12.29 8.69 12.79
N ARG A 4 13.23 9.13 13.63
CA ARG A 4 14.18 8.24 14.28
C ARG A 4 13.47 7.41 15.34
N THR A 5 12.62 8.02 16.17
CA THR A 5 11.81 7.30 17.16
C THR A 5 10.86 6.29 16.53
N PHE A 6 10.30 6.61 15.35
CA PHE A 6 9.52 5.66 14.57
C PHE A 6 10.40 4.49 14.11
N ALA A 7 11.49 4.77 13.39
CA ALA A 7 12.33 3.75 12.76
C ALA A 7 12.99 2.79 13.77
N LEU A 8 13.34 3.26 14.97
CA LEU A 8 13.95 2.42 16.01
C LEU A 8 13.05 1.32 16.58
N ALA A 9 11.75 1.33 16.28
CA ALA A 9 10.85 0.21 16.61
C ALA A 9 10.99 -0.98 15.64
N TYR A 10 11.73 -0.81 14.55
CA TYR A 10 11.83 -1.79 13.46
C TYR A 10 13.27 -2.28 13.30
N PRO A 11 13.49 -3.56 12.96
CA PRO A 11 14.82 -4.03 12.63
C PRO A 11 15.27 -3.42 11.28
N ARG A 12 16.50 -2.88 11.25
CA ARG A 12 17.09 -2.39 9.99
C ARG A 12 17.23 -3.51 8.96
N ASP A 13 17.87 -4.60 9.39
CA ASP A 13 18.14 -5.76 8.56
C ASP A 13 17.02 -6.80 8.77
N PRO A 14 16.52 -7.41 7.70
CA PRO A 14 15.45 -8.39 7.78
C PRO A 14 15.89 -9.64 8.56
N VAL A 15 14.96 -10.24 9.32
CA VAL A 15 15.17 -11.57 9.90
C VAL A 15 15.20 -12.61 8.78
N SER A 16 15.86 -13.74 9.02
CA SER A 16 15.88 -14.87 8.09
C SER A 16 14.48 -15.17 7.55
N PRO A 17 14.27 -15.08 6.22
CA PRO A 17 12.96 -15.29 5.63
C PRO A 17 12.51 -16.73 5.84
N ARG A 18 11.20 -16.95 5.85
CA ARG A 18 10.64 -18.30 5.90
C ARG A 18 11.06 -19.11 4.68
N SER A 19 11.51 -20.34 4.90
CA SER A 19 11.74 -21.28 3.80
C SER A 19 10.43 -21.92 3.35
N TYR A 20 10.22 -21.94 2.04
CA TYR A 20 9.16 -22.72 1.38
C TYR A 20 9.73 -23.94 0.62
N GLY A 21 10.98 -24.29 0.92
CA GLY A 21 11.75 -25.31 0.23
C GLY A 21 12.62 -24.74 -0.91
N PRO A 22 13.68 -25.47 -1.32
CA PRO A 22 14.75 -24.92 -2.15
C PRO A 22 14.30 -24.35 -3.50
N ARG A 23 13.29 -24.97 -4.13
CA ARG A 23 12.77 -24.53 -5.43
C ARG A 23 12.08 -23.17 -5.33
N ILE A 24 11.16 -23.02 -4.39
CA ILE A 24 10.41 -21.77 -4.19
C ILE A 24 11.34 -20.69 -3.65
N ASP A 25 12.20 -21.02 -2.69
CA ASP A 25 13.16 -20.06 -2.12
C ASP A 25 14.11 -19.50 -3.18
N LYS A 26 14.52 -20.31 -4.16
CA LYS A 26 15.34 -19.86 -5.30
C LYS A 26 14.60 -18.84 -6.16
N LEU A 27 13.30 -19.02 -6.37
CA LEU A 27 12.46 -18.10 -7.14
C LEU A 27 12.23 -16.77 -6.40
N LEU A 28 12.25 -16.80 -5.05
CA LEU A 28 12.02 -15.62 -4.21
C LEU A 28 13.26 -14.76 -3.92
N VAL A 29 14.46 -15.19 -4.34
CA VAL A 29 15.72 -14.49 -4.03
C VAL A 29 15.65 -13.01 -4.44
N ASP A 30 15.23 -12.72 -5.66
CA ASP A 30 15.15 -11.34 -6.16
C ASP A 30 14.06 -10.54 -5.44
N SER A 31 12.87 -11.13 -5.26
CA SER A 31 11.76 -10.51 -4.53
C SER A 31 12.17 -10.07 -3.11
N ARG A 32 12.82 -10.97 -2.37
CA ARG A 32 13.34 -10.72 -1.02
C ARG A 32 14.46 -9.69 -1.04
N SER A 33 15.38 -9.79 -1.98
CA SER A 33 16.48 -8.82 -2.13
C SER A 33 15.97 -7.40 -2.35
N PHE A 34 14.96 -7.23 -3.21
CA PHE A 34 14.36 -5.93 -3.49
C PHE A 34 13.56 -5.37 -2.31
N SER A 35 12.63 -6.15 -1.74
CA SER A 35 11.79 -5.70 -0.63
C SER A 35 12.63 -5.35 0.62
N HIS A 36 13.61 -6.19 0.95
CA HIS A 36 14.55 -5.89 2.03
C HIS A 36 15.45 -4.69 1.74
N GLY A 37 15.84 -4.50 0.47
CA GLY A 37 16.59 -3.33 0.02
C GLY A 37 15.85 -2.02 0.27
N PHE A 38 14.56 -1.96 -0.09
CA PHE A 38 13.70 -0.81 0.23
C PHE A 38 13.60 -0.58 1.75
N GLY A 39 13.39 -1.64 2.53
CA GLY A 39 13.32 -1.53 3.99
C GLY A 39 14.59 -0.98 4.64
N ARG A 40 15.77 -1.44 4.21
CA ARG A 40 17.06 -0.91 4.72
C ARG A 40 17.25 0.56 4.37
N ILE A 41 16.96 0.93 3.12
CA ILE A 41 17.15 2.31 2.66
C ILE A 41 16.17 3.25 3.38
N LEU A 42 14.91 2.84 3.57
CA LEU A 42 13.94 3.62 4.34
C LEU A 42 14.39 3.80 5.79
N HIS A 43 14.80 2.70 6.44
CA HIS A 43 15.29 2.75 7.82
C HIS A 43 16.52 3.67 7.93
N ASP A 44 17.47 3.58 6.98
CA ASP A 44 18.65 4.44 6.96
C ASP A 44 18.27 5.91 6.80
N ALA A 45 17.32 6.23 5.91
CA ALA A 45 16.81 7.58 5.72
C ALA A 45 16.18 8.14 7.00
N LEU A 46 15.28 7.37 7.63
CA LEU A 46 14.56 7.79 8.83
C LEU A 46 15.46 7.93 10.07
N THR A 47 16.58 7.20 10.12
CA THR A 47 17.55 7.27 11.23
C THR A 47 18.73 8.22 10.98
N GLY A 48 18.76 8.90 9.83
CA GLY A 48 19.84 9.82 9.45
C GLY A 48 21.16 9.11 9.13
N ARG A 49 21.12 7.82 8.80
CA ARG A 49 22.30 7.08 8.34
C ARG A 49 22.63 7.46 6.89
N PRO A 50 23.91 7.34 6.47
CA PRO A 50 24.29 7.60 5.09
C PRO A 50 23.52 6.73 4.10
N LEU A 51 22.87 7.37 3.13
CA LEU A 51 22.20 6.69 2.02
C LEU A 51 23.20 6.32 0.92
N PRO A 52 22.89 5.31 0.08
CA PRO A 52 23.65 5.08 -1.13
C PRO A 52 23.65 6.34 -2.00
N GLN A 53 24.71 6.54 -2.79
CA GLN A 53 24.77 7.67 -3.71
C GLN A 53 23.61 7.58 -4.72
N ARG A 54 23.04 8.73 -5.12
CA ARG A 54 21.83 8.80 -5.96
C ARG A 54 21.93 7.94 -7.23
N PHE A 55 23.09 7.87 -7.88
CA PHE A 55 23.28 7.03 -9.07
C PHE A 55 23.27 5.52 -8.75
N GLN A 56 23.77 5.10 -7.59
CA GLN A 56 23.75 3.71 -7.15
C GLN A 56 22.31 3.26 -6.91
N PHE A 57 21.52 4.11 -6.24
CA PHE A 57 20.09 3.88 -6.07
C PHE A 57 19.37 3.80 -7.41
N ARG A 58 19.57 4.76 -8.32
CA ARG A 58 18.97 4.71 -9.67
C ARG A 58 19.30 3.42 -10.43
N THR A 59 20.55 2.97 -10.33
CA THR A 59 21.00 1.72 -10.96
C THR A 59 20.25 0.51 -10.39
N TRP A 60 20.10 0.46 -9.06
CA TRP A 60 19.35 -0.60 -8.38
C TRP A 60 17.85 -0.53 -8.68
N ALA A 61 17.24 0.66 -8.63
CA ALA A 61 15.83 0.89 -8.95
C ALA A 61 15.50 0.52 -10.40
N THR A 62 16.42 0.76 -11.34
CA THR A 62 16.26 0.31 -12.75
C THR A 62 16.24 -1.22 -12.86
N ARG A 63 17.05 -1.93 -12.07
CA ARG A 63 17.01 -3.40 -12.03
C ARG A 63 15.69 -3.89 -11.43
N TYR A 64 15.20 -3.22 -10.39
CA TYR A 64 13.91 -3.53 -9.78
C TYR A 64 12.75 -3.36 -10.77
N THR A 65 12.67 -2.22 -11.46
CA THR A 65 11.60 -1.99 -12.46
C THR A 65 11.72 -2.92 -13.66
N SER A 66 12.93 -3.26 -14.09
CA SER A 66 13.16 -4.28 -15.12
C SER A 66 12.68 -5.66 -14.66
N TRP A 67 12.92 -6.04 -13.40
CA TRP A 67 12.41 -7.27 -12.81
C TRP A 67 10.87 -7.28 -12.75
N LEU A 68 10.24 -6.21 -12.28
CA LEU A 68 8.78 -6.05 -12.28
C LEU A 68 8.18 -6.20 -13.68
N ASN A 69 8.73 -5.50 -14.68
CA ASN A 69 8.24 -5.50 -16.06
C ASN A 69 8.35 -6.87 -16.76
N ARG A 70 9.12 -7.81 -16.20
CA ARG A 70 9.18 -9.21 -16.65
C ARG A 70 8.18 -10.13 -15.94
N GLY A 71 7.14 -9.57 -15.31
CA GLY A 71 6.18 -10.31 -14.50
C GLY A 71 6.84 -10.81 -13.21
N MET A 72 7.45 -9.89 -12.46
CA MET A 72 8.22 -10.19 -11.24
C MET A 72 9.33 -11.23 -11.49
N GLY A 73 10.14 -11.01 -12.52
CA GLY A 73 11.21 -11.92 -12.91
C GLY A 73 10.75 -13.25 -13.52
N GLY A 74 9.50 -13.33 -13.98
CA GLY A 74 8.89 -14.54 -14.51
C GLY A 74 8.10 -15.34 -13.48
N LEU A 75 8.08 -14.92 -12.21
CA LEU A 75 7.26 -15.53 -11.16
C LEU A 75 5.78 -15.66 -11.58
N GLU A 76 5.26 -14.68 -12.31
CA GLU A 76 3.87 -14.72 -12.78
C GLU A 76 3.58 -15.89 -13.74
N ARG A 77 4.58 -16.33 -14.51
CA ARG A 77 4.43 -17.48 -15.42
C ARG A 77 4.61 -18.81 -14.71
N GLU A 78 5.33 -18.80 -13.60
CA GLU A 78 5.59 -19.96 -12.75
C GLU A 78 4.52 -20.11 -11.66
N PHE A 79 3.41 -19.37 -11.71
CA PHE A 79 2.39 -19.41 -10.65
C PHE A 79 1.81 -20.80 -10.42
N ASP A 80 1.50 -21.54 -11.48
CA ASP A 80 1.00 -22.91 -11.36
C ASP A 80 2.05 -23.84 -10.74
N ALA A 81 3.32 -23.67 -11.12
CA ALA A 81 4.43 -24.41 -10.52
C ALA A 81 4.70 -24.03 -9.07
N LEU A 82 4.46 -22.77 -8.69
CA LEU A 82 4.51 -22.30 -7.30
C LEU A 82 3.37 -22.93 -6.50
N LEU A 83 2.16 -22.98 -7.05
CA LEU A 83 0.99 -23.61 -6.44
C LEU A 83 1.22 -25.09 -6.14
N GLU A 84 1.71 -25.84 -7.12
CA GLU A 84 2.00 -27.28 -6.98
C GLU A 84 3.12 -27.58 -5.96
N GLY A 85 4.04 -26.64 -5.77
CA GLY A 85 5.19 -26.81 -4.88
C GLY A 85 4.91 -26.51 -3.40
N LEU A 86 3.76 -25.94 -3.06
CA LEU A 86 3.43 -25.53 -1.71
C LEU A 86 2.83 -26.68 -0.89
N SER A 87 3.26 -26.79 0.37
CA SER A 87 2.82 -27.88 1.27
C SER A 87 1.44 -27.64 1.87
N SER A 88 0.90 -26.42 1.81
CA SER A 88 -0.39 -26.05 2.38
C SER A 88 -0.98 -24.80 1.72
N SER A 89 -2.31 -24.63 1.83
CA SER A 89 -3.01 -23.39 1.46
C SER A 89 -2.54 -22.16 2.28
N GLN A 90 -2.03 -22.40 3.50
CA GLN A 90 -1.48 -21.33 4.33
C GLN A 90 -0.18 -20.78 3.75
N ASP A 91 0.66 -21.67 3.22
CA ASP A 91 1.91 -21.27 2.59
C ASP A 91 1.65 -20.54 1.28
N PHE A 92 0.57 -20.90 0.56
CA PHE A 92 0.06 -20.11 -0.55
C PHE A 92 -0.27 -18.68 -0.13
N THR A 93 -1.13 -18.51 0.89
CA THR A 93 -1.53 -17.18 1.36
C THR A 93 -0.31 -16.34 1.76
N ARG A 94 0.63 -16.92 2.50
CA ARG A 94 1.84 -16.25 2.97
C ARG A 94 2.79 -15.87 1.83
N LEU A 95 2.98 -16.75 0.85
CA LEU A 95 3.76 -16.46 -0.34
C LEU A 95 3.21 -15.23 -1.08
N PHE A 96 1.90 -15.16 -1.25
CA PHE A 96 1.26 -14.04 -1.93
C PHE A 96 1.32 -12.74 -1.12
N MET A 97 1.23 -12.82 0.21
CA MET A 97 1.47 -11.68 1.09
C MET A 97 2.91 -11.16 0.93
N GLU A 98 3.91 -12.05 0.85
CA GLU A 98 5.31 -11.66 0.62
C GLU A 98 5.51 -10.90 -0.71
N LEU A 99 4.72 -11.26 -1.73
CA LEU A 99 4.71 -10.58 -3.03
C LEU A 99 3.85 -9.31 -3.05
N ASN A 100 2.98 -9.09 -2.05
CA ASN A 100 2.03 -8.00 -2.07
C ASN A 100 2.71 -6.62 -2.00
N PHE A 101 3.81 -6.52 -1.23
CA PHE A 101 4.65 -5.32 -1.21
C PHE A 101 5.01 -4.85 -2.63
N HIS A 102 5.41 -5.78 -3.52
CA HIS A 102 5.81 -5.42 -4.88
C HIS A 102 4.65 -4.95 -5.75
N ARG A 103 3.44 -5.48 -5.53
CA ARG A 103 2.22 -5.04 -6.23
C ARG A 103 1.85 -3.62 -5.83
N LEU A 104 1.92 -3.32 -4.53
CA LEU A 104 1.68 -1.99 -4.00
C LEU A 104 2.80 -1.00 -4.41
N ASN A 105 4.05 -1.48 -4.46
CA ASN A 105 5.21 -0.63 -4.70
C ASN A 105 5.43 -0.29 -6.17
N ALA A 106 5.04 -1.17 -7.10
CA ALA A 106 5.17 -0.96 -8.53
C ALA A 106 4.69 0.43 -9.03
N PRO A 107 3.46 0.90 -8.71
CA PRO A 107 2.98 2.21 -9.16
C PRO A 107 3.75 3.40 -8.55
N VAL A 108 4.39 3.21 -7.39
CA VAL A 108 5.09 4.27 -6.64
C VAL A 108 6.60 4.10 -6.63
N ALA A 109 7.15 3.16 -7.41
CA ALA A 109 8.57 2.84 -7.39
C ALA A 109 9.47 4.05 -7.70
N SER A 110 8.99 4.95 -8.56
CA SER A 110 9.69 6.19 -8.91
C SER A 110 9.69 7.24 -7.80
N TRP A 111 8.77 7.16 -6.84
CA TRP A 111 8.63 8.16 -5.76
C TRP A 111 9.74 8.05 -4.74
N TRP A 112 10.32 6.86 -4.58
CA TRP A 112 11.42 6.61 -3.66
C TRP A 112 12.62 7.50 -3.90
N GLU A 113 12.98 7.76 -5.15
CA GLU A 113 14.11 8.65 -5.44
C GLU A 113 13.85 10.06 -4.92
N THR A 114 12.65 10.59 -5.21
CA THR A 114 12.23 11.92 -4.76
C THR A 114 12.17 12.00 -3.25
N LEU A 115 11.56 11.00 -2.59
CA LEU A 115 11.47 10.90 -1.14
C LEU A 115 12.86 10.92 -0.48
N LEU A 116 13.81 10.14 -1.01
CA LEU A 116 15.10 9.91 -0.37
C LEU A 116 16.12 11.04 -0.63
N TYR A 117 16.06 11.68 -1.80
CA TYR A 117 17.16 12.55 -2.25
C TYR A 117 16.78 14.02 -2.43
N ASP A 118 15.49 14.36 -2.53
CA ASP A 118 15.07 15.74 -2.83
C ASP A 118 14.66 16.53 -1.56
N GLY A 119 14.99 16.00 -0.37
CA GLY A 119 15.10 16.76 0.88
C GLY A 119 13.83 17.50 1.33
N GLY A 120 12.65 17.00 0.98
CA GLY A 120 11.36 17.62 1.33
C GLY A 120 10.98 18.86 0.50
N THR A 121 11.83 19.25 -0.45
CA THR A 121 11.55 20.37 -1.37
C THR A 121 10.74 19.94 -2.59
N ALA A 122 10.87 18.67 -3.00
CA ALA A 122 10.13 18.12 -4.11
C ALA A 122 8.74 17.62 -3.68
N SER A 123 7.76 17.90 -4.51
CA SER A 123 6.41 17.35 -4.42
C SER A 123 6.12 16.51 -5.67
N LEU A 124 5.33 15.47 -5.50
CA LEU A 124 4.82 14.69 -6.62
C LEU A 124 3.87 15.56 -7.45
N SER A 125 3.94 15.46 -8.78
CA SER A 125 2.96 16.12 -9.63
C SER A 125 1.60 15.43 -9.50
N GLY A 126 0.51 16.19 -9.72
CA GLY A 126 -0.84 15.61 -9.73
C GLY A 126 -0.96 14.44 -10.72
N SER A 127 -0.35 14.56 -11.90
CA SER A 127 -0.27 13.50 -12.92
C SER A 127 0.42 12.23 -12.41
N GLN A 128 1.55 12.35 -11.69
CA GLN A 128 2.24 11.20 -11.09
C GLN A 128 1.36 10.48 -10.07
N VAL A 129 0.63 11.21 -9.22
CA VAL A 129 -0.26 10.63 -8.22
C VAL A 129 -1.47 9.98 -8.86
N THR A 130 -2.11 10.64 -9.83
CA THR A 130 -3.26 10.09 -10.58
C THR A 130 -2.88 8.81 -11.31
N ARG A 131 -1.70 8.77 -11.94
CA ARG A 131 -1.17 7.56 -12.59
C ARG A 131 -0.98 6.42 -11.60
N ALA A 132 -0.33 6.67 -10.46
CA ALA A 132 -0.09 5.63 -9.47
C ALA A 132 -1.40 5.03 -8.92
N ARG A 133 -2.38 5.89 -8.62
CA ARG A 133 -3.73 5.47 -8.20
C ARG A 133 -4.43 4.65 -9.29
N PHE A 134 -4.32 5.08 -10.55
CA PHE A 134 -4.89 4.36 -11.69
C PHE A 134 -4.29 2.96 -11.85
N GLU A 135 -2.97 2.84 -11.89
CA GLU A 135 -2.30 1.55 -12.06
C GLU A 135 -2.58 0.61 -10.88
N LEU A 136 -2.54 1.13 -9.65
CA LEU A 136 -2.90 0.32 -8.47
C LEU A 136 -4.35 -0.14 -8.51
N SER A 137 -5.26 0.74 -8.91
CA SER A 137 -6.68 0.41 -9.01
C SER A 137 -6.95 -0.62 -10.11
N LYS A 138 -6.18 -0.63 -11.22
CA LYS A 138 -6.26 -1.68 -12.24
C LYS A 138 -5.86 -3.05 -11.69
N THR A 139 -4.82 -3.10 -10.87
CA THR A 139 -4.42 -4.31 -10.15
C THR A 139 -5.55 -4.78 -9.22
N ALA A 140 -6.12 -3.87 -8.42
CA ALA A 140 -7.25 -4.18 -7.55
C ALA A 140 -8.47 -4.70 -8.33
N LEU A 141 -8.82 -4.06 -9.45
CA LEU A 141 -9.94 -4.45 -10.30
C LEU A 141 -9.75 -5.86 -10.88
N THR A 142 -8.52 -6.28 -11.15
CA THR A 142 -8.23 -7.65 -11.59
C THR A 142 -8.58 -8.67 -10.50
N VAL A 143 -8.23 -8.38 -9.24
CA VAL A 143 -8.58 -9.24 -8.09
C VAL A 143 -10.09 -9.22 -7.82
N VAL A 144 -10.74 -8.05 -7.94
CA VAL A 144 -12.20 -7.91 -7.86
C VAL A 144 -12.90 -8.80 -8.88
N ARG A 145 -12.44 -8.82 -10.14
CA ARG A 145 -13.02 -9.69 -11.17
C ARG A 145 -12.86 -11.17 -10.86
N SER A 146 -11.70 -11.59 -10.35
CA SER A 146 -11.48 -12.97 -9.91
C SER A 146 -12.42 -13.35 -8.77
N ARG A 147 -12.62 -12.46 -7.79
CA ARG A 147 -13.62 -12.64 -6.73
C ARG A 147 -15.02 -12.79 -7.31
N ASP A 148 -15.42 -11.88 -8.18
CA ASP A 148 -16.79 -11.85 -8.72
C ASP A 148 -17.08 -13.12 -9.54
N GLN A 149 -16.10 -13.66 -10.29
CA GLN A 149 -16.21 -14.97 -10.94
C GLN A 149 -16.41 -16.13 -9.95
N LEU A 150 -15.78 -16.08 -8.77
CA LEU A 150 -16.01 -17.08 -7.72
C LEU A 150 -17.38 -16.93 -7.07
N VAL A 151 -17.90 -15.71 -6.97
CA VAL A 151 -19.26 -15.44 -6.49
C VAL A 151 -20.29 -15.97 -7.48
N GLU A 152 -20.12 -15.71 -8.77
CA GLU A 152 -21.00 -16.20 -9.84
C GLU A 152 -21.05 -17.73 -9.92
N ARG A 153 -19.96 -18.41 -9.53
CA ARG A 153 -19.87 -19.87 -9.45
C ARG A 153 -20.29 -20.44 -8.09
N ASP A 154 -20.74 -19.59 -7.17
CA ASP A 154 -21.08 -19.93 -5.78
C ASP A 154 -19.94 -20.60 -4.98
N LEU A 155 -18.69 -20.36 -5.36
CA LEU A 155 -17.50 -20.91 -4.70
C LEU A 155 -16.96 -19.96 -3.62
N TYR A 156 -17.20 -18.65 -3.75
CA TYR A 156 -16.54 -17.65 -2.90
C TYR A 156 -16.81 -17.82 -1.39
N PHE A 157 -18.01 -18.27 -1.02
CA PHE A 157 -18.42 -18.43 0.38
C PHE A 157 -18.27 -19.87 0.92
N THR A 158 -17.68 -20.79 0.17
CA THR A 158 -17.42 -22.16 0.65
C THR A 158 -16.20 -22.20 1.58
N ASP A 159 -16.06 -23.28 2.33
CA ASP A 159 -14.94 -23.52 3.25
C ASP A 159 -13.63 -23.76 2.48
N ASP A 160 -13.71 -24.45 1.32
CA ASP A 160 -12.55 -24.72 0.44
C ASP A 160 -11.82 -23.44 -0.02
N PHE A 161 -12.55 -22.33 -0.07
CA PHE A 161 -12.02 -21.02 -0.50
C PHE A 161 -11.82 -20.05 0.67
N GLU A 162 -11.94 -20.47 1.94
CA GLU A 162 -11.84 -19.55 3.08
C GLU A 162 -10.49 -18.83 3.14
N GLU A 163 -9.37 -19.56 2.99
CA GLU A 163 -8.04 -18.93 3.02
C GLU A 163 -7.79 -18.03 1.82
N PHE A 164 -8.20 -18.47 0.62
CA PHE A 164 -8.11 -17.65 -0.59
C PHE A 164 -8.96 -16.37 -0.49
N ARG A 165 -10.15 -16.48 0.10
CA ARG A 165 -11.02 -15.34 0.44
C ARG A 165 -10.35 -14.41 1.43
N GLY A 166 -9.75 -14.93 2.50
CA GLY A 166 -8.99 -14.15 3.47
C GLY A 166 -7.85 -13.36 2.81
N TRP A 167 -7.08 -14.01 1.92
CA TRP A 167 -6.05 -13.36 1.13
C TRP A 167 -6.60 -12.23 0.24
N MET A 168 -7.64 -12.49 -0.56
CA MET A 168 -8.25 -11.46 -1.43
C MET A 168 -8.74 -10.26 -0.63
N ILE A 169 -9.41 -10.52 0.51
CA ILE A 169 -9.89 -9.47 1.40
C ILE A 169 -8.73 -8.62 1.93
N GLY A 170 -7.66 -9.24 2.42
CA GLY A 170 -6.47 -8.52 2.89
C GLY A 170 -5.83 -7.68 1.80
N ALA A 171 -5.51 -8.30 0.67
CA ALA A 171 -4.85 -7.63 -0.46
C ALA A 171 -5.68 -6.45 -1.01
N LEU A 172 -6.99 -6.63 -1.20
CA LEU A 172 -7.87 -5.56 -1.66
C LEU A 172 -8.02 -4.44 -0.64
N THR A 173 -8.02 -4.75 0.67
CA THR A 173 -8.07 -3.73 1.73
C THR A 173 -6.81 -2.86 1.68
N GLU A 174 -5.63 -3.47 1.51
CA GLU A 174 -4.37 -2.74 1.36
C GLU A 174 -4.35 -1.84 0.12
N MET A 175 -4.81 -2.36 -1.03
CA MET A 175 -4.89 -1.59 -2.27
C MET A 175 -5.85 -0.41 -2.16
N ASP A 176 -7.05 -0.61 -1.61
CA ASP A 176 -8.03 0.45 -1.40
C ASP A 176 -7.51 1.53 -0.44
N GLY A 177 -6.92 1.11 0.68
CA GLY A 177 -6.33 2.02 1.65
C GLY A 177 -5.21 2.86 1.05
N MET A 178 -4.35 2.26 0.24
CA MET A 178 -3.29 2.98 -0.46
C MET A 178 -3.85 3.92 -1.54
N VAL A 179 -4.86 3.51 -2.32
CA VAL A 179 -5.54 4.38 -3.30
C VAL A 179 -6.18 5.59 -2.62
N ALA A 180 -6.78 5.40 -1.46
CA ALA A 180 -7.37 6.48 -0.68
C ALA A 180 -6.29 7.41 -0.11
N LEU A 181 -5.26 6.86 0.53
CA LEU A 181 -4.20 7.64 1.15
C LEU A 181 -3.32 8.39 0.14
N MET A 182 -3.19 7.91 -1.10
CA MET A 182 -2.52 8.68 -2.16
C MET A 182 -3.18 10.02 -2.45
N GLU A 183 -4.44 10.24 -2.05
CA GLU A 183 -5.06 11.58 -2.07
C GLU A 183 -4.33 12.58 -1.14
N LEU A 184 -3.71 12.12 -0.05
CA LEU A 184 -2.84 12.95 0.81
C LEU A 184 -1.71 13.58 0.01
N CYS A 185 -1.09 12.82 -0.91
CA CYS A 185 0.02 13.31 -1.74
C CYS A 185 -0.42 14.49 -2.63
N ARG A 186 -1.72 14.55 -3.01
CA ARG A 186 -2.28 15.66 -3.80
C ARG A 186 -2.62 16.87 -2.93
N ARG A 187 -3.27 16.64 -1.79
CA ARG A 187 -3.81 17.72 -0.95
C ARG A 187 -2.76 18.34 -0.03
N ILE A 188 -1.71 17.59 0.30
CA ILE A 188 -0.66 18.01 1.21
C ILE A 188 0.69 17.85 0.50
N PRO A 189 1.17 18.91 -0.18
CA PRO A 189 2.42 18.85 -0.94
C PRO A 189 3.62 18.46 -0.07
N GLY A 190 4.43 17.54 -0.60
CA GLY A 190 5.58 16.98 0.10
C GLY A 190 5.25 15.79 0.99
N THR A 191 4.02 15.25 0.93
CA THR A 191 3.65 13.99 1.57
C THR A 191 3.79 12.83 0.59
N PHE A 192 4.31 11.72 1.09
CA PHE A 192 4.49 10.47 0.36
C PHE A 192 3.78 9.34 1.09
N VAL A 193 3.09 8.49 0.33
CA VAL A 193 2.51 7.24 0.83
C VAL A 193 3.19 6.10 0.09
N ILE A 194 3.88 5.25 0.83
CA ILE A 194 4.61 4.09 0.30
C ILE A 194 4.15 2.82 1.02
N PRO A 195 4.20 1.65 0.36
CA PRO A 195 3.95 0.40 1.07
C PRO A 195 5.06 0.14 2.09
N ALA A 196 4.68 -0.43 3.22
CA ALA A 196 5.62 -0.82 4.25
C ALA A 196 6.47 -1.99 3.75
N PRO A 197 7.81 -1.87 3.72
CA PRO A 197 8.67 -3.02 3.46
C PRO A 197 8.52 -4.07 4.58
N PRO A 198 8.89 -5.34 4.34
CA PRO A 198 8.64 -6.44 5.28
C PRO A 198 9.11 -6.19 6.73
N GLN A 199 10.17 -5.40 6.91
CA GLN A 199 10.68 -4.99 8.23
C GLN A 199 9.69 -4.17 9.06
N PHE A 200 8.78 -3.44 8.41
CA PHE A 200 7.81 -2.55 9.04
C PHE A 200 6.45 -3.21 9.28
N GLU A 201 6.22 -4.38 8.68
CA GLU A 201 4.96 -5.10 8.77
C GLU A 201 5.11 -6.28 9.76
N ASN A 202 5.47 -7.45 9.25
CA ASN A 202 5.41 -8.74 9.96
C ASN A 202 6.43 -8.90 11.11
N MET A 203 7.42 -8.01 11.19
CA MET A 203 8.53 -8.11 12.15
C MET A 203 8.47 -7.08 13.28
N ALA A 204 7.48 -6.19 13.26
CA ALA A 204 7.41 -5.01 14.14
C ALA A 204 6.56 -5.21 15.41
N GLY A 205 5.94 -6.38 15.57
CA GLY A 205 5.04 -6.64 16.69
C GLY A 205 3.91 -5.60 16.77
N PRO A 206 3.74 -4.89 17.89
CA PRO A 206 2.75 -3.81 18.04
C PRO A 206 2.88 -2.65 17.05
N ALA A 207 4.08 -2.43 16.48
CA ALA A 207 4.33 -1.36 15.54
C ALA A 207 4.09 -1.76 14.07
N ASN A 208 3.45 -2.91 13.80
CA ASN A 208 3.16 -3.35 12.44
C ASN A 208 2.36 -2.31 11.65
N ALA A 209 2.87 -1.95 10.47
CA ALA A 209 2.24 -1.10 9.49
C ALA A 209 2.23 -1.77 8.11
N ASP A 210 1.13 -1.61 7.37
CA ASP A 210 1.02 -2.07 5.97
C ASP A 210 1.47 -0.97 4.99
N LEU A 211 1.26 0.29 5.38
CA LEU A 211 1.67 1.48 4.62
C LEU A 211 2.42 2.45 5.54
N ILE A 212 3.24 3.31 4.95
CA ILE A 212 3.97 4.36 5.67
C ILE A 212 3.70 5.69 4.98
N VAL A 213 3.27 6.67 5.79
CA VAL A 213 3.11 8.07 5.37
C VAL A 213 4.33 8.84 5.84
N VAL A 214 5.04 9.47 4.91
CA VAL A 214 6.24 10.27 5.20
C VAL A 214 6.03 11.68 4.67
N GLN A 215 6.28 12.66 5.51
CA GLN A 215 6.28 14.07 5.15
C GLN A 215 7.65 14.67 5.50
N PRO A 216 8.63 14.66 4.56
CA PRO A 216 9.94 15.26 4.76
C PRO A 216 9.93 16.79 4.88
N ARG A 217 8.84 17.45 4.49
CA ARG A 217 8.72 18.92 4.48
C ARG A 217 8.49 19.48 5.89
N ASP A 218 9.24 20.53 6.25
CA ASP A 218 9.15 21.26 7.53
C ASP A 218 9.42 20.37 8.75
N GLY A 219 10.50 19.60 8.65
CA GLY A 219 10.86 18.55 9.60
C GLY A 219 10.24 17.21 9.18
N TRP A 220 11.06 16.16 9.11
CA TRP A 220 10.58 14.84 8.76
C TRP A 220 9.52 14.39 9.77
N ARG A 221 8.35 14.02 9.27
CA ARG A 221 7.29 13.36 10.03
C ARG A 221 6.95 12.05 9.38
N VAL A 222 6.67 11.05 10.19
CA VAL A 222 6.32 9.71 9.73
C VAL A 222 5.20 9.12 10.58
N ARG A 223 4.35 8.33 9.94
CA ARG A 223 3.29 7.56 10.58
C ARG A 223 3.12 6.22 9.84
N GLY A 224 3.06 5.14 10.59
CA GLY A 224 2.65 3.83 10.06
C GLY A 224 1.13 3.78 9.94
N VAL A 225 0.62 3.07 8.95
CA VAL A 225 -0.81 2.82 8.80
C VAL A 225 -1.04 1.33 8.68
N GLN A 226 -1.87 0.79 9.56
CA GLN A 226 -2.30 -0.60 9.52
C GLN A 226 -3.75 -0.66 9.12
N LEU A 227 -4.00 -1.32 8.00
CA LEU A 227 -5.29 -1.58 7.41
C LEU A 227 -5.85 -2.92 7.93
N LYS A 228 -7.14 -2.92 8.26
CA LYS A 228 -7.87 -4.14 8.64
C LYS A 228 -9.19 -4.18 7.91
N ALA A 229 -9.48 -5.29 7.24
CA ALA A 229 -10.72 -5.46 6.49
C ALA A 229 -11.98 -5.26 7.34
N SER A 230 -11.90 -5.65 8.62
CA SER A 230 -12.84 -5.30 9.68
C SER A 230 -12.12 -5.46 11.03
N SER A 231 -12.26 -4.47 11.89
CA SER A 231 -11.75 -4.47 13.26
C SER A 231 -12.92 -4.40 14.24
N THR A 232 -13.63 -5.53 14.40
CA THR A 232 -14.52 -5.69 15.56
C THR A 232 -13.66 -5.75 16.83
N HIS A 233 -13.33 -4.59 17.42
CA HIS A 233 -12.73 -4.23 18.73
C HIS A 233 -11.70 -5.16 19.44
N ARG A 234 -11.44 -6.38 19.00
CA ARG A 234 -10.75 -7.44 19.75
C ARG A 234 -9.23 -7.31 19.73
N HIS A 235 -8.68 -6.43 18.90
CA HIS A 235 -7.23 -6.35 18.66
C HIS A 235 -6.69 -4.91 18.55
N VAL A 236 -7.48 -3.88 18.86
CA VAL A 236 -7.03 -2.49 18.77
C VAL A 236 -5.89 -2.22 19.76
N ASP A 237 -5.96 -2.80 20.95
CA ASP A 237 -5.01 -2.52 22.05
C ASP A 237 -3.64 -3.19 21.88
N ARG A 238 -3.48 -4.07 20.89
CA ARG A 238 -2.18 -4.69 20.60
C ARG A 238 -1.26 -3.77 19.78
N TYR A 239 -1.80 -2.68 19.23
CA TYR A 239 -1.09 -1.78 18.34
C TYR A 239 -0.54 -0.58 19.09
N ASP A 240 0.67 -0.19 18.72
CA ASP A 240 1.31 1.03 19.19
C ASP A 240 0.65 2.26 18.54
N ARG A 241 -0.29 2.87 19.26
CA ARG A 241 -1.06 4.02 18.78
C ARG A 241 -0.23 5.28 18.61
N ASP A 242 0.98 5.34 19.17
CA ASP A 242 1.88 6.48 18.98
C ASP A 242 2.62 6.38 17.63
N ARG A 243 2.75 5.16 17.09
CA ARG A 243 3.46 4.90 15.82
C ARG A 243 2.52 4.61 14.66
N VAL A 244 1.39 3.95 14.92
CA VAL A 244 0.52 3.35 13.91
C VAL A 244 -0.90 3.87 14.02
N THR A 245 -1.43 4.38 12.91
CA THR A 245 -2.86 4.64 12.73
C THR A 245 -3.54 3.36 12.25
N LEU A 246 -4.55 2.90 12.98
CA LEU A 246 -5.40 1.80 12.53
C LEU A 246 -6.50 2.34 11.60
N VAL A 247 -6.73 1.68 10.48
CA VAL A 247 -7.79 2.01 9.53
C VAL A 247 -8.64 0.75 9.30
N ASP A 248 -9.93 0.89 9.55
CA ASP A 248 -10.95 -0.14 9.40
C ASP A 248 -11.60 -0.06 8.02
N GLY A 249 -11.60 -1.18 7.29
CA GLY A 249 -12.17 -1.26 5.96
C GLY A 249 -13.67 -1.00 5.92
N ILE A 250 -14.41 -1.44 6.93
CA ILE A 250 -15.85 -1.22 7.00
C ILE A 250 -16.16 0.20 7.49
N VAL A 251 -15.54 0.62 8.60
CA VAL A 251 -15.90 1.89 9.25
C VAL A 251 -15.30 3.10 8.54
N ASP A 252 -14.00 3.05 8.22
CA ASP A 252 -13.29 4.20 7.67
C ASP A 252 -13.33 4.23 6.12
N MET A 253 -13.41 3.04 5.48
CA MET A 253 -13.39 2.93 4.01
C MET A 253 -14.74 2.54 3.38
N TYR A 254 -15.75 2.25 4.19
CA TYR A 254 -17.08 1.81 3.72
C TYR A 254 -17.02 0.62 2.74
N ASN A 255 -16.02 -0.24 2.90
CA ASN A 255 -15.83 -1.46 2.13
C ASN A 255 -16.73 -2.57 2.68
N GLU A 256 -18.04 -2.38 2.58
CA GLU A 256 -19.03 -3.38 2.95
C GLU A 256 -20.11 -3.54 1.89
N ARG A 257 -20.70 -4.75 1.83
CA ARG A 257 -21.80 -5.04 0.91
C ARG A 257 -22.73 -6.09 1.51
N ALA A 258 -24.02 -5.94 1.28
CA ALA A 258 -25.02 -6.95 1.62
C ALA A 258 -24.98 -8.10 0.59
N MET A 259 -24.48 -9.26 1.00
CA MET A 259 -24.28 -10.44 0.14
C MET A 259 -25.01 -11.66 0.69
N ARG A 260 -25.52 -12.50 -0.20
CA ARG A 260 -26.06 -13.81 0.18
C ARG A 260 -24.89 -14.77 0.41
N ARG A 261 -24.75 -15.28 1.64
CA ARG A 261 -23.68 -16.23 2.00
C ARG A 261 -24.10 -17.70 1.85
N HIS A 262 -25.41 -17.98 1.90
CA HIS A 262 -25.95 -19.32 1.83
C HIS A 262 -26.96 -19.43 0.69
N GLN A 263 -26.70 -20.31 -0.29
CA GLN A 263 -27.57 -20.51 -1.46
C GLN A 263 -29.03 -20.84 -1.09
N ARG A 264 -29.22 -21.59 -0.01
CA ARG A 264 -30.54 -22.10 0.42
C ARG A 264 -31.36 -21.09 1.22
N ARG A 265 -30.84 -19.89 1.43
CA ARG A 265 -31.51 -18.83 2.20
C ARG A 265 -31.59 -17.55 1.38
N SER A 266 -32.64 -16.77 1.64
CA SER A 266 -32.84 -15.47 1.01
C SER A 266 -32.18 -14.32 1.77
N ASP A 267 -31.69 -14.58 2.98
CA ASP A 267 -31.01 -13.62 3.83
C ASP A 267 -29.73 -13.09 3.16
N LYS A 268 -29.44 -11.82 3.43
CA LYS A 268 -28.21 -11.17 3.05
C LYS A 268 -27.53 -10.71 4.33
N ASP A 269 -26.24 -11.00 4.43
CA ASP A 269 -25.40 -10.50 5.50
C ASP A 269 -24.56 -9.35 4.98
N VAL A 270 -24.33 -8.36 5.83
CA VAL A 270 -23.33 -7.33 5.57
C VAL A 270 -21.95 -7.95 5.78
N VAL A 271 -21.13 -7.94 4.74
CA VAL A 271 -19.78 -8.50 4.74
C VAL A 271 -18.76 -7.46 4.29
N SER A 272 -17.52 -7.61 4.76
CA SER A 272 -16.40 -6.84 4.22
C SER A 272 -16.25 -7.12 2.71
N TRP A 273 -16.21 -6.05 1.92
CA TRP A 273 -16.22 -6.08 0.47
C TRP A 273 -15.19 -5.11 -0.12
N PRO A 274 -13.89 -5.26 0.19
CA PRO A 274 -12.85 -4.36 -0.31
C PRO A 274 -12.69 -4.45 -1.83
N GLY A 275 -12.04 -3.45 -2.40
CA GLY A 275 -11.94 -3.19 -3.84
C GLY A 275 -12.95 -2.16 -4.35
N LEU A 276 -13.84 -1.63 -3.48
CA LEU A 276 -14.84 -0.64 -3.88
C LEU A 276 -14.19 0.74 -4.06
N VAL A 277 -13.24 1.13 -3.20
CA VAL A 277 -12.57 2.43 -3.31
C VAL A 277 -11.82 2.54 -4.64
N ALA A 278 -11.00 1.53 -4.96
CA ALA A 278 -10.27 1.45 -6.21
C ALA A 278 -11.20 1.41 -7.43
N ALA A 279 -12.26 0.60 -7.40
CA ALA A 279 -13.19 0.49 -8.51
C ALA A 279 -13.99 1.80 -8.71
N HIS A 280 -14.51 2.41 -7.66
CA HIS A 280 -15.19 3.71 -7.78
C HIS A 280 -14.23 4.81 -8.24
N TYR A 281 -12.96 4.78 -7.86
CA TYR A 281 -11.95 5.72 -8.35
C TYR A 281 -11.81 5.60 -9.87
N LEU A 282 -11.60 4.38 -10.39
CA LEU A 282 -11.52 4.14 -11.84
C LEU A 282 -12.79 4.52 -12.58
N ALA A 283 -13.96 4.22 -12.01
CA ALA A 283 -15.26 4.57 -12.59
C ALA A 283 -15.46 6.10 -12.68
N SER A 284 -14.89 6.85 -11.74
CA SER A 284 -14.96 8.32 -11.70
C SER A 284 -13.88 9.04 -12.52
N LEU A 285 -12.85 8.32 -12.97
CA LEU A 285 -11.71 8.93 -13.64
C LEU A 285 -12.12 9.41 -15.03
N ALA A 286 -12.11 10.72 -15.22
CA ALA A 286 -12.38 11.36 -16.51
C ALA A 286 -11.07 11.68 -17.26
N PRO A 287 -11.05 11.60 -18.60
CA PRO A 287 -9.95 12.13 -19.38
C PRO A 287 -9.72 13.62 -19.11
N GLY A 288 -8.45 14.02 -18.99
CA GLY A 288 -8.05 15.42 -18.90
C GLY A 288 -6.54 15.57 -18.77
N ARG A 289 -6.09 16.78 -18.45
CA ARG A 289 -4.66 17.15 -18.39
C ARG A 289 -3.81 16.20 -17.53
N GLU A 290 -4.35 15.71 -16.41
CA GLU A 290 -3.62 14.81 -15.50
C GLU A 290 -3.52 13.36 -16.02
N THR A 291 -4.29 12.99 -17.04
CA THR A 291 -4.29 11.64 -17.63
C THR A 291 -3.64 11.61 -19.02
N GLU A 292 -3.65 12.74 -19.74
CA GLU A 292 -3.13 12.87 -21.12
C GLU A 292 -1.65 12.50 -21.25
N GLU A 293 -0.85 12.70 -20.20
CA GLU A 293 0.60 12.47 -20.23
C GLU A 293 0.99 10.99 -20.29
N TRP A 294 0.13 10.08 -19.80
CA TRP A 294 0.52 8.69 -19.58
C TRP A 294 -0.53 7.66 -20.01
N SER A 295 -1.77 8.07 -20.26
CA SER A 295 -2.86 7.16 -20.63
C SER A 295 -3.24 7.25 -22.10
N LYS A 296 -3.68 6.13 -22.67
CA LYS A 296 -4.37 6.12 -23.95
C LYS A 296 -5.88 6.16 -23.68
N LEU A 297 -6.61 7.06 -24.34
CA LEU A 297 -8.07 7.20 -24.14
C LEU A 297 -8.84 5.85 -24.21
N PRO A 298 -8.57 4.94 -25.17
CA PRO A 298 -9.25 3.64 -25.19
C PRO A 298 -9.03 2.77 -23.94
N ASP A 299 -7.83 2.82 -23.33
CA ASP A 299 -7.53 2.05 -22.11
C ASP A 299 -8.28 2.63 -20.90
N LEU A 300 -8.32 3.97 -20.79
CA LEU A 300 -9.11 4.65 -19.76
C LEU A 300 -10.59 4.27 -19.85
N TYR A 301 -11.20 4.40 -21.03
CA TYR A 301 -12.62 4.08 -21.22
C TYR A 301 -12.91 2.59 -20.95
N SER A 302 -12.07 1.69 -21.45
CA SER A 302 -12.22 0.24 -21.21
C SER A 302 -12.14 -0.09 -19.71
N THR A 303 -11.20 0.53 -19.00
CA THR A 303 -11.01 0.33 -17.56
C THR A 303 -12.15 0.92 -16.75
N SER A 304 -12.58 2.15 -17.06
CA SER A 304 -13.70 2.83 -16.41
C SER A 304 -15.00 2.05 -16.58
N SER A 305 -15.30 1.56 -17.79
CA SER A 305 -16.49 0.72 -18.04
C SER A 305 -16.51 -0.54 -17.18
N LYS A 306 -15.40 -1.27 -17.10
CA LYS A 306 -15.29 -2.47 -16.25
C LYS A 306 -15.45 -2.14 -14.76
N ALA A 307 -14.96 -0.98 -14.33
CA ALA A 307 -15.09 -0.53 -12.96
C ALA A 307 -16.53 -0.12 -12.62
N GLN A 308 -17.25 0.50 -13.58
CA GLN A 308 -18.68 0.79 -13.45
C GLN A 308 -19.51 -0.50 -13.33
N GLU A 309 -19.20 -1.53 -14.12
CA GLU A 309 -19.84 -2.85 -13.99
C GLU A 309 -19.62 -3.45 -12.60
N ALA A 310 -18.39 -3.40 -12.08
CA ALA A 310 -18.06 -3.91 -10.74
C ALA A 310 -18.76 -3.16 -9.59
N THR A 311 -19.13 -1.89 -9.82
CA THR A 311 -19.69 -0.99 -8.79
C THR A 311 -21.16 -0.63 -9.01
N HIS A 312 -21.82 -1.19 -10.01
CA HIS A 312 -23.18 -0.77 -10.43
C HIS A 312 -24.26 -0.82 -9.33
N SER A 313 -24.03 -1.58 -8.26
CA SER A 313 -24.99 -1.79 -7.16
C SER A 313 -24.55 -1.15 -5.84
N THR A 314 -23.47 -0.37 -5.85
CA THR A 314 -22.93 0.31 -4.67
C THR A 314 -22.84 1.82 -4.94
N VAL A 315 -23.22 2.62 -3.95
CA VAL A 315 -23.06 4.08 -4.02
C VAL A 315 -21.59 4.40 -3.75
N SER A 316 -20.99 5.25 -4.59
CA SER A 316 -19.63 5.72 -4.35
C SER A 316 -19.58 6.59 -3.10
N ARG A 317 -18.71 6.23 -2.15
CA ARG A 317 -18.40 7.03 -0.96
C ARG A 317 -16.95 7.51 -0.93
N ASN A 318 -16.27 7.49 -2.08
CA ASN A 318 -14.84 7.80 -2.18
C ASN A 318 -14.47 9.15 -1.58
N GLN A 319 -15.29 10.18 -1.78
CA GLN A 319 -15.00 11.50 -1.21
C GLN A 319 -14.97 11.47 0.32
N GLU A 320 -15.96 10.80 0.93
CA GLU A 320 -16.05 10.63 2.39
C GLU A 320 -14.88 9.79 2.92
N VAL A 321 -14.50 8.72 2.22
CA VAL A 321 -13.33 7.90 2.58
C VAL A 321 -12.05 8.75 2.55
N PHE A 322 -11.84 9.52 1.48
CA PHE A 322 -10.65 10.35 1.35
C PHE A 322 -10.59 11.40 2.46
N ASP A 323 -11.70 12.09 2.74
CA ASP A 323 -11.75 13.11 3.79
C ASP A 323 -11.49 12.51 5.17
N THR A 324 -12.14 11.38 5.49
CA THR A 324 -11.99 10.67 6.77
C THR A 324 -10.56 10.23 7.01
N LEU A 325 -9.93 9.56 6.02
CA LEU A 325 -8.55 9.09 6.17
C LEU A 325 -7.56 10.25 6.23
N ILE A 326 -7.78 11.32 5.46
CA ILE A 326 -6.90 12.49 5.48
C ILE A 326 -6.94 13.15 6.84
N GLU A 327 -8.14 13.45 7.36
CA GLU A 327 -8.31 14.08 8.67
C GLU A 327 -7.61 13.26 9.76
N ARG A 328 -7.84 11.95 9.77
CA ARG A 328 -7.27 11.04 10.76
C ARG A 328 -5.74 10.99 10.70
N ILE A 329 -5.17 10.83 9.50
CA ILE A 329 -3.71 10.74 9.33
C ILE A 329 -3.03 12.07 9.64
N VAL A 330 -3.64 13.20 9.25
CA VAL A 330 -3.10 14.53 9.56
C VAL A 330 -3.09 14.79 11.07
N ALA A 331 -4.18 14.44 11.76
CA ALA A 331 -4.25 14.55 13.21
C ALA A 331 -3.14 13.71 13.88
N ASP A 332 -2.94 12.48 13.41
CA ASP A 332 -1.96 11.53 13.96
C ASP A 332 -0.50 11.85 13.60
N LEU A 333 -0.24 12.49 12.45
CA LEU A 333 1.09 12.98 12.09
C LEU A 333 1.57 14.07 13.07
N GLY A 334 0.62 14.81 13.65
CA GLY A 334 0.84 15.92 14.56
C GLY A 334 1.20 17.23 13.85
N PRO A 335 1.20 18.36 14.58
CA PRO A 335 1.59 19.65 14.03
C PRO A 335 3.01 19.59 13.46
N ALA A 336 3.27 20.37 12.41
CA ALA A 336 4.64 20.56 11.96
C ALA A 336 5.47 21.08 13.13
N ALA A 337 6.69 20.56 13.32
CA ALA A 337 7.58 21.14 14.30
C ALA A 337 7.79 22.59 13.88
N VAL A 338 7.30 23.53 14.69
CA VAL A 338 7.70 24.93 14.54
C VAL A 338 9.20 24.88 14.73
N ASN A 339 9.96 25.06 13.66
CA ASN A 339 11.40 25.22 13.75
C ASN A 339 11.58 26.34 14.78
N GLY A 340 12.01 25.95 15.99
CA GLY A 340 12.25 26.89 17.07
C GLY A 340 13.10 27.99 16.47
N GLU A 341 12.66 29.23 16.63
CA GLU A 341 13.39 30.42 16.22
C GLU A 341 14.86 30.13 16.51
N GLY A 342 15.63 29.98 15.43
CA GLY A 342 17.06 29.82 15.57
C GLY A 342 17.48 31.03 16.39
N GLU A 343 17.99 30.78 17.60
CA GLU A 343 18.87 31.73 18.25
C GLU A 343 19.92 32.05 17.20
N GLY A 344 19.72 33.18 16.52
CA GLY A 344 20.67 33.69 15.54
C GLY A 344 22.02 33.73 16.24
N PRO A 345 23.13 33.45 15.53
CA PRO A 345 24.44 33.55 16.13
C PRO A 345 24.54 34.92 16.77
N GLY A 346 24.71 34.96 18.09
CA GLY A 346 24.84 36.18 18.86
C GLY A 346 25.99 36.98 18.29
N ILE A 347 25.66 37.96 17.44
CA ILE A 347 26.59 39.00 17.03
C ILE A 347 26.81 39.84 18.28
N VAL A 348 27.92 39.59 18.95
CA VAL A 348 28.42 40.44 20.03
C VAL A 348 28.62 41.84 19.44
N PRO A 349 27.98 42.89 19.97
CA PRO A 349 28.25 44.25 19.53
C PRO A 349 29.69 44.61 19.95
N THR A 350 30.57 44.79 18.98
CA THR A 350 31.86 45.45 19.20
C THR A 350 31.62 46.94 19.39
N HIS A 351 31.88 47.43 20.60
CA HIS A 351 32.24 48.82 20.87
C HIS A 351 33.69 48.88 21.30
#